data_AF-A0A936JDX3-F1
#
_entry.id   AF-A0A936JDX3-F1
#
_cell.length_a   1.000
_cell.length_b   1.000
_cell.length_c   1.000
_cell.angle_alpha   90.00
_cell.angle_beta   90.00
_cell.angle_gamma   90.00
#
_symmetry.space_group_name_H-M   'P 1'
#
loop_
_entity.id
_entity.type
_entity.pdbx_description
1 polymer ?
#
loop_
_entity_poly.entity_id
_entity_poly.type
_entity_poly.pdbx_seq_one_letter_code
_entity_poly.pdbx_strand_id
1 'polypeptide(L)'
;MNYFKCGIYQISIITSVNPTEIVLQCAHELTEYFAGTIKEFSVPIRQKGTEFQLNVWQNLNGIDYGNTISYLDLAIILGDKNLARAMVLANGKNKDCDTRSLSPCDRFGR
;
A
#
# COMPACT_ATOMS: atom_id res chain seq x y z
N MET A 1 4.71 -29.19 10.98
CA MET A 1 3.67 -28.54 10.15
C MET A 1 2.81 -27.71 11.09
N ASN A 2 3.08 -26.41 11.21
CA ASN A 2 2.37 -25.54 12.14
C ASN A 2 1.26 -24.82 11.37
N TYR A 3 0.00 -25.11 11.73
CA TYR A 3 -1.17 -24.48 11.15
C TYR A 3 -1.60 -23.34 12.07
N PHE A 4 -1.52 -22.09 11.60
CA PHE A 4 -2.20 -20.97 12.25
C PHE A 4 -3.62 -20.88 11.70
N LYS A 5 -4.60 -21.05 12.59
CA LYS A 5 -6.02 -21.04 12.25
C LYS A 5 -6.51 -19.59 12.28
N CYS A 6 -6.46 -18.90 11.14
CA CYS A 6 -7.22 -17.65 10.93
C CYS A 6 -8.53 -18.01 10.22
N GLY A 7 -9.65 -17.49 10.73
CA GLY A 7 -10.96 -18.13 10.73
C GLY A 7 -11.69 -18.37 9.41
N ILE A 8 -11.14 -18.06 8.23
CA ILE A 8 -11.90 -18.29 6.97
C ILE A 8 -11.05 -18.74 5.77
N TYR A 9 -9.72 -18.77 5.89
CA TYR A 9 -8.85 -19.28 4.82
C TYR A 9 -7.74 -20.15 5.42
N GLN A 10 -7.69 -21.43 5.04
CA GLN A 10 -6.49 -22.24 5.23
C GLN A 10 -5.40 -21.68 4.32
N ILE A 11 -4.65 -20.69 4.80
CA ILE A 11 -3.43 -20.25 4.14
C ILE A 11 -2.38 -21.31 4.47
N SER A 12 -2.22 -22.28 3.59
CA SER A 12 -1.03 -23.14 3.57
C SER A 12 0.16 -22.26 3.23
N ILE A 13 0.94 -21.86 4.24
CA ILE A 13 2.24 -21.23 3.99
C ILE A 13 3.12 -22.32 3.35
N ILE A 14 3.17 -22.33 2.02
CA ILE A 14 4.09 -23.15 1.23
C ILE A 14 5.47 -22.49 1.34
N THR A 15 6.13 -22.55 2.50
CA THR A 15 7.57 -22.30 2.64
C THR A 15 8.09 -22.84 3.96
N SER A 16 9.32 -23.35 3.95
CA SER A 16 10.07 -23.87 5.10
C SER A 16 10.56 -22.79 6.08
N VAL A 17 9.87 -21.64 6.15
CA VAL A 17 10.31 -20.43 6.86
C VAL A 17 9.29 -20.11 7.94
N ASN A 18 9.75 -19.94 9.18
CA ASN A 18 8.90 -19.44 10.27
C ASN A 18 8.59 -17.96 10.01
N PRO A 19 7.32 -17.56 9.90
CA PRO A 19 6.97 -16.15 9.71
C PRO A 19 7.34 -15.33 10.93
N THR A 20 7.83 -14.12 10.71
CA THR A 20 8.07 -13.15 11.77
C THR A 20 6.75 -12.56 12.27
N GLU A 21 6.77 -11.98 13.48
CA GLU A 21 5.59 -11.34 14.08
C GLU A 21 4.96 -10.29 13.16
N ILE A 22 5.79 -9.49 12.48
CA ILE A 22 5.32 -8.47 11.54
C ILE A 22 4.61 -9.05 10.31
N VAL A 23 5.00 -10.23 9.84
CA VAL A 23 4.33 -10.92 8.73
C VAL A 23 2.97 -11.44 9.16
N LEU A 24 2.88 -11.97 10.38
CA LEU A 24 1.62 -12.42 10.96
C LEU A 24 0.65 -11.25 11.18
N GLN A 25 1.15 -10.12 11.70
CA GLN A 25 0.38 -8.90 11.85
C GLN A 25 -0.13 -8.37 10.51
N CYS A 26 0.72 -8.34 9.48
CA CYS A 26 0.34 -7.92 8.13
C CYS A 26 -0.77 -8.80 7.55
N ALA A 27 -0.67 -10.12 7.68
CA ALA A 27 -1.71 -11.04 7.22
C ALA A 27 -3.04 -10.85 7.96
N HIS A 28 -2.99 -10.58 9.27
CA HIS A 28 -4.17 -10.29 10.07
C HIS A 28 -4.84 -8.97 9.63
N GLU A 29 -4.08 -7.88 9.56
CA GLU A 29 -4.61 -6.58 9.14
C GLU A 29 -5.15 -6.61 7.70
N LEU A 30 -4.51 -7.34 6.78
CA LEU A 30 -5.05 -7.54 5.44
C LEU A 30 -6.43 -8.24 5.47
N THR A 31 -6.61 -9.23 6.34
CA THR A 31 -7.87 -9.94 6.48
C THR A 31 -8.98 -8.99 6.97
N GLU A 32 -8.68 -8.21 8.00
CA GLU A 32 -9.60 -7.19 8.55
C GLU A 32 -9.91 -6.08 7.53
N TYR A 33 -8.92 -5.66 6.75
CA TYR A 33 -9.11 -4.65 5.70
C TYR A 33 -10.08 -5.14 4.62
N PHE A 34 -9.91 -6.37 4.14
CA PHE A 34 -10.83 -6.95 3.14
C PHE A 34 -12.21 -7.28 3.71
N ALA A 35 -12.31 -7.51 5.03
CA ALA A 35 -13.59 -7.60 5.73
C ALA A 35 -14.27 -6.22 5.94
N GLY A 36 -13.54 -5.12 5.70
CA GLY A 36 -14.02 -3.76 5.89
C GLY A 36 -14.07 -3.30 7.35
N THR A 37 -13.44 -4.04 8.27
CA THR A 37 -13.45 -3.75 9.71
C THR A 37 -12.38 -2.73 10.10
N ILE A 38 -11.29 -2.65 9.35
CA ILE A 38 -10.26 -1.60 9.48
C ILE A 38 -10.08 -0.85 8.16
N LYS A 39 -9.62 0.40 8.25
CA LYS A 39 -9.31 1.27 7.10
C LYS A 39 -7.85 1.73 7.06
N GLU A 40 -7.11 1.49 8.15
CA GLU A 40 -5.74 1.90 8.34
C GLU A 40 -4.91 0.70 8.78
N PHE A 41 -3.68 0.63 8.30
CA PHE A 41 -2.71 -0.39 8.67
C PHE A 41 -1.75 0.17 9.71
N SER A 42 -1.41 -0.62 10.72
CA SER A 42 -0.41 -0.28 11.73
C SER A 42 0.95 -0.93 11.46
N VAL A 43 1.01 -1.86 10.48
CA VAL A 43 2.26 -2.47 10.04
C VAL A 43 3.22 -1.41 9.50
N PRO A 44 4.47 -1.33 9.99
CA PRO A 44 5.43 -0.35 9.50
C PRO A 44 5.91 -0.73 8.10
N ILE A 45 5.69 0.17 7.14
CA ILE A 45 6.14 0.02 5.76
C ILE A 45 7.35 0.91 5.51
N ARG A 46 8.44 0.33 4.99
CA ARG A 46 9.63 1.08 4.58
C ARG A 46 9.81 0.99 3.07
N GLN A 47 9.37 2.04 2.37
CA GLN A 47 9.53 2.13 0.92
C GLN A 47 10.96 2.57 0.56
N LYS A 48 11.51 1.99 -0.52
CA LYS A 48 12.78 2.41 -1.11
C LYS A 48 12.51 3.00 -2.50
N GLY A 49 12.85 4.26 -2.69
CA GLY A 49 12.66 4.97 -3.96
C GLY A 49 13.56 6.19 -4.05
N THR A 50 13.51 6.87 -5.19
CA THR A 50 14.10 8.20 -5.34
C THR A 50 13.39 9.20 -4.43
N GLU A 51 14.02 10.34 -4.16
CA GLU A 51 13.40 11.43 -3.38
C GLU A 51 12.05 11.85 -3.96
N PHE A 52 11.95 11.93 -5.30
CA PHE A 52 10.70 12.18 -5.99
C PHE A 52 9.64 11.11 -5.72
N GLN A 53 9.99 9.82 -5.79
CA GLN A 53 9.06 8.73 -5.52
C GLN A 53 8.56 8.75 -4.07
N LEU A 54 9.47 8.94 -3.11
CA LEU A 54 9.13 9.03 -1.69
C LEU A 54 8.21 10.22 -1.41
N ASN A 55 8.48 11.39 -2.00
CA ASN A 55 7.63 12.57 -1.86
C ASN A 55 6.21 12.33 -2.41
N VAL A 56 6.10 11.71 -3.59
CA VAL A 56 4.80 11.33 -4.16
C VAL A 56 4.05 10.39 -3.21
N TRP A 57 4.70 9.33 -2.70
CA TRP A 57 4.05 8.37 -1.80
C TRP A 57 3.64 8.97 -0.45
N GLN A 58 4.44 9.89 0.11
CA GLN A 58 4.10 10.61 1.34
C GLN A 58 2.83 11.45 1.18
N ASN A 59 2.67 12.15 0.05
CA ASN A 59 1.47 12.94 -0.19
C ASN A 59 0.23 12.06 -0.38
N LEU A 60 0.40 10.87 -0.96
CA LEU A 60 -0.71 9.91 -1.07
C LEU A 60 -1.16 9.37 0.28
N ASN A 61 -0.24 9.18 1.23
CA ASN A 61 -0.58 8.75 2.60
C ASN A 61 -1.55 9.71 3.31
N GLY A 62 -1.60 10.98 2.91
CA GLY A 62 -2.54 11.98 3.44
C GLY A 62 -3.97 11.91 2.91
N ILE A 63 -4.27 11.06 1.92
CA ILE A 63 -5.62 10.92 1.35
C ILE A 63 -6.42 9.89 2.15
N ASP A 64 -7.59 10.26 2.65
CA ASP A 64 -8.41 9.34 3.43
C ASP A 64 -8.82 8.09 2.64
N TYR A 65 -9.05 6.99 3.36
CA TYR A 65 -9.58 5.76 2.78
C TYR A 65 -10.88 6.00 1.99
N GLY A 66 -10.97 5.45 0.79
CA GLY A 66 -12.13 5.58 -0.10
C GLY A 66 -12.16 6.88 -0.90
N ASN A 67 -11.23 7.80 -0.66
CA ASN A 67 -11.06 8.99 -1.48
C ASN A 67 -9.95 8.79 -2.52
N THR A 68 -10.07 9.51 -3.62
CA THR A 68 -9.11 9.48 -4.72
C THR A 68 -8.67 10.89 -5.10
N ILE A 69 -7.40 11.04 -5.51
CA ILE A 69 -6.87 12.26 -6.12
C ILE A 69 -6.48 12.00 -7.58
N SER A 70 -6.67 12.97 -8.47
CA SER A 70 -6.13 12.87 -9.82
C SER A 70 -4.61 13.12 -9.82
N TYR A 71 -3.90 12.56 -10.81
CA TYR A 71 -2.47 12.86 -10.99
C TYR A 71 -2.21 14.35 -11.22
N LEU A 72 -3.15 15.06 -11.85
CA LEU A 72 -3.03 16.48 -12.13
C LEU A 72 -3.17 17.30 -10.84
N ASP A 73 -4.15 16.96 -10.00
CA ASP A 73 -4.37 17.66 -8.72
C ASP A 73 -3.18 17.45 -7.79
N LEU A 74 -2.63 16.24 -7.73
CA LEU A 74 -1.41 15.97 -6.96
C LEU A 74 -0.20 16.74 -7.52
N ALA A 75 -0.08 16.87 -8.84
CA ALA A 75 0.96 17.66 -9.49
C ALA A 75 0.85 19.16 -9.17
N ILE A 76 -0.38 19.68 -9.07
CA ILE A 76 -0.65 21.06 -8.64
C ILE A 76 -0.27 21.24 -7.17
N ILE A 77 -0.63 20.31 -6.28
CA ILE A 77 -0.25 20.35 -4.85
C ILE A 77 1.27 20.34 -4.69
N LEU A 78 1.96 19.54 -5.51
CA LEU A 78 3.42 19.45 -5.51
C LEU A 78 4.11 20.60 -6.25
N GLY A 79 3.34 21.60 -6.72
CA GLY A 79 3.86 22.87 -7.24
C GLY A 79 4.24 22.88 -8.72
N ASP A 80 4.08 21.77 -9.45
CA ASP A 80 4.37 21.70 -10.88
C ASP A 80 3.43 20.74 -11.62
N LYS A 81 2.47 21.32 -12.35
CA LYS A 81 1.50 20.60 -13.19
C LYS A 81 2.13 19.67 -14.24
N ASN A 82 3.39 19.91 -14.64
CA ASN A 82 4.09 19.07 -15.62
C ASN A 82 4.58 17.75 -15.01
N LEU A 83 4.54 17.62 -13.68
CA LEU A 83 4.92 16.40 -12.98
C LEU A 83 3.91 15.26 -13.16
N ALA A 84 2.70 15.51 -13.67
CA ALA A 84 1.66 14.49 -13.80
C ALA A 84 2.15 13.22 -14.53
N ARG A 85 2.89 13.37 -15.64
CA ARG A 85 3.48 12.21 -16.36
C ARG A 85 4.57 11.50 -15.55
N ALA A 86 5.38 12.26 -14.82
CA ALA A 86 6.42 11.69 -13.95
C ALA A 86 5.80 10.94 -12.76
N MET A 87 4.67 11.41 -12.22
CA MET A 87 3.93 10.75 -11.14
C MET A 87 3.32 9.43 -11.57
N VAL A 88 2.74 9.36 -12.77
CA VAL A 88 2.26 8.10 -13.35
C VAL A 88 3.40 7.07 -13.44
N LEU A 89 4.57 7.49 -13.91
CA LEU A 89 5.75 6.63 -13.99
C LEU A 89 6.31 6.25 -12.62
N ALA A 90 6.29 7.17 -11.65
CA ALA A 90 6.73 6.91 -10.28
C ALA A 90 5.80 5.90 -9.58
N ASN A 91 4.49 6.05 -9.78
CA ASN A 91 3.49 5.12 -9.26
C ASN A 91 3.65 3.72 -9.86
N GLY A 92 3.81 3.62 -11.20
CA GLY A 92 4.04 2.35 -11.87
C GLY A 92 5.37 1.66 -11.54
N LYS A 93 6.33 2.36 -10.93
CA LYS A 93 7.62 1.81 -10.47
C LYS A 93 7.61 1.34 -9.01
N ASN A 94 6.47 1.45 -8.32
CA ASN A 94 6.37 0.93 -6.97
C ASN A 94 6.38 -0.61 -7.02
N LYS A 95 7.48 -1.22 -6.57
CA LYS A 95 7.66 -2.68 -6.60
C LYS A 95 6.72 -3.43 -5.65
N ASP A 96 6.13 -2.69 -4.71
CA ASP A 96 5.13 -3.20 -3.76
C ASP A 96 3.69 -3.08 -4.32
N CYS A 97 3.51 -2.71 -5.60
CA CYS A 97 2.17 -2.56 -6.21
C CYS A 97 1.36 -3.87 -6.26
N ASP A 98 1.99 -5.02 -6.06
CA ASP A 98 1.29 -6.31 -5.93
C ASP A 98 0.48 -6.39 -4.61
N THR A 99 0.85 -5.58 -3.60
CA THR A 99 0.06 -5.36 -2.38
C THR A 99 -0.74 -4.07 -2.51
N ARG A 100 -1.67 -4.10 -3.47
CA ARG A 100 -2.60 -3.03 -3.84
C ARG A 100 -3.17 -2.25 -2.63
N SER A 101 -3.39 -2.90 -1.49
CA SER A 101 -3.94 -2.31 -0.27
C SER A 101 -2.95 -1.75 0.76
N LEU A 102 -1.67 -2.15 0.74
CA LEU A 102 -0.68 -1.68 1.74
C LEU A 102 0.00 -0.38 1.32
N SER A 103 0.08 -0.13 0.01
CA SER A 103 0.63 1.10 -0.54
C SER A 103 -0.51 2.05 -0.95
N PRO A 104 -0.40 3.37 -0.75
CA PRO A 104 -1.46 4.33 -1.06
C PRO A 104 -1.68 4.55 -2.58
N CYS A 105 -1.19 3.64 -3.43
CA CYS A 105 -1.34 3.64 -4.88
C CYS A 105 -2.81 3.53 -5.33
N ASP A 106 -3.68 2.92 -4.52
CA ASP A 106 -5.13 2.83 -4.77
C ASP A 106 -5.86 4.16 -4.63
N ARG A 107 -5.19 5.21 -4.13
CA ARG A 107 -5.77 6.54 -3.91
C ARG A 107 -5.69 7.44 -5.15
N PHE A 108 -5.24 6.92 -6.29
CA PHE A 108 -5.32 7.64 -7.56
C PHE A 108 -6.66 7.40 -8.25
N GLY A 109 -7.39 8.50 -8.48
CA GLY A 109 -8.60 8.52 -9.30
C GLY A 109 -8.23 8.48 -10.77
N ARG A 110 -9.12 7.94 -11.60
CA ARG A 110 -9.01 8.07 -13.05
C ARG A 110 -8.93 9.54 -13.48
#